data_AF-A0A2R6NP81-F1
#
_entry.id   AF-A0A2R6NP81-F1
#
_cell.length_a   1.000
_cell.length_b   1.000
_cell.length_c   1.000
_cell.angle_alpha   90.00
_cell.angle_beta   90.00
_cell.angle_gamma   90.00
#
_symmetry.space_group_name_H-M   'P 1'
#
loop_
_entity.id
_entity.type
_entity.pdbx_description
1 polymer ?
#
loop_
_entity_poly.entity_id
_entity_poly.type
_entity_poly.pdbx_seq_one_letter_code
_entity_poly.pdbx_strand_id
1 'polypeptide(L)'
;MSIATLTLTPDNPINTTITSSTGDVLYNVVTEYTRKSTFTQVRNQNDEVIGSLEWRDILADRVRIGDQKPMSMWDWMKKSVVPFKDQAVFVDDQGRKYKWKGLAPGRSLELYSEDDGYHAPIAKFNRSHAIWPLPSESSIGLSTVSPTESTFSLSPTLTDTQSISPTLTDTTYITRPQINVGTRKVPRTPANLALTPRAAEIQDLVVLSFLFLEKVHRNGESGGVSSDVVMSGMMYAHAC
;
A
#
# COMPACT_ATOMS: atom_id res chain seq x y z
N MET A 1 -7.99 -18.18 -16.31
CA MET A 1 -7.74 -18.25 -14.85
C MET A 1 -8.41 -17.04 -14.22
N SER A 2 -9.32 -17.23 -13.26
CA SER A 2 -10.02 -16.11 -12.62
C SER A 2 -9.14 -15.49 -11.53
N ILE A 3 -9.00 -14.16 -11.57
CA ILE A 3 -8.38 -13.38 -10.49
C ILE A 3 -9.46 -13.13 -9.45
N ALA A 4 -9.18 -13.44 -8.18
CA ALA A 4 -10.05 -13.07 -7.07
C ALA A 4 -9.72 -11.64 -6.61
N THR A 5 -10.73 -10.85 -6.29
CA THR A 5 -10.56 -9.48 -5.80
C THR A 5 -11.14 -9.36 -4.41
N LEU A 6 -10.30 -8.97 -3.45
CA LEU A 6 -10.70 -8.70 -2.08
C LEU A 6 -10.80 -7.19 -1.85
N THR A 7 -11.96 -6.68 -1.46
CA THR A 7 -12.19 -5.23 -1.26
C THR A 7 -12.10 -4.90 0.22
N LEU A 8 -11.38 -3.83 0.57
CA LEU A 8 -11.25 -3.36 1.94
C LEU A 8 -12.27 -2.26 2.22
N THR A 9 -12.94 -2.30 3.37
CA THR A 9 -13.86 -1.24 3.80
C THR A 9 -13.78 -1.04 5.32
N PRO A 10 -13.27 0.11 5.80
CA PRO A 10 -12.65 1.20 5.04
C PRO A 10 -11.29 0.81 4.42
N ASP A 11 -10.73 1.69 3.58
CA ASP A 11 -9.40 1.53 2.94
C ASP A 11 -8.22 1.48 3.93
N ASN A 12 -8.49 1.69 5.23
CA ASN A 12 -7.50 1.55 6.29
C ASN A 12 -7.41 0.06 6.66
N PRO A 13 -6.23 -0.59 6.70
CA PRO A 13 -6.06 -1.97 7.15
C PRO A 13 -6.45 -2.20 8.62
N ILE A 14 -6.65 -1.13 9.40
CA ILE A 14 -7.07 -1.16 10.81
C ILE A 14 -8.59 -1.01 10.86
N ASN A 15 -9.28 -1.86 11.62
CA ASN A 15 -10.74 -1.82 11.78
C ASN A 15 -11.46 -1.90 10.42
N THR A 16 -11.12 -2.92 9.62
CA THR A 16 -11.61 -3.09 8.24
C THR A 16 -12.30 -4.42 8.04
N THR A 17 -13.32 -4.41 7.20
CA THR A 17 -13.96 -5.61 6.67
C THR A 17 -13.41 -5.86 5.28
N ILE A 18 -13.03 -7.11 5.02
CA ILE A 18 -12.55 -7.54 3.70
C ILE A 18 -13.65 -8.41 3.07
N THR A 19 -14.15 -7.95 1.92
CA THR A 19 -15.23 -8.64 1.18
C THR A 19 -14.73 -9.22 -0.14
N SER A 20 -15.39 -10.27 -0.61
CA SER A 20 -15.19 -10.81 -1.96
C SER A 20 -15.76 -9.87 -3.03
N SER A 21 -15.53 -10.20 -4.31
CA SER A 21 -16.17 -9.51 -5.44
C SER A 21 -17.70 -9.66 -5.47
N THR A 22 -18.24 -10.68 -4.80
CA THR A 22 -19.69 -10.93 -4.65
C THR A 22 -20.30 -10.15 -3.48
N GLY A 23 -19.46 -9.52 -2.63
CA GLY A 23 -19.90 -8.78 -1.44
C GLY A 23 -19.94 -9.62 -0.17
N ASP A 24 -19.57 -10.90 -0.23
CA ASP A 24 -19.51 -11.77 0.95
C ASP A 24 -18.37 -11.33 1.87
N VAL A 25 -18.63 -11.30 3.18
CA VAL A 25 -17.61 -10.97 4.17
C VAL A 25 -16.69 -12.17 4.35
N LEU A 26 -15.41 -12.00 3.99
CA LEU A 26 -14.40 -13.03 4.13
C LEU A 26 -13.59 -12.88 5.42
N TYR A 27 -13.27 -11.62 5.76
CA TYR A 27 -12.50 -11.32 6.96
C TYR A 27 -13.01 -10.08 7.69
N ASN A 28 -12.87 -10.12 9.01
CA ASN A 28 -13.09 -8.98 9.89
C ASN A 28 -11.78 -8.65 10.63
N VAL A 29 -11.27 -7.44 10.44
CA VAL A 29 -10.02 -6.98 11.05
C VAL A 29 -10.37 -6.03 12.17
N VAL A 30 -10.13 -6.45 13.41
CA VAL A 30 -10.48 -5.67 14.62
C VAL A 30 -9.20 -5.23 15.29
N THR A 31 -9.09 -3.94 15.60
CA THR A 31 -7.98 -3.38 16.38
C THR A 31 -8.47 -2.84 17.71
N GLU A 32 -7.96 -3.45 18.78
CA GLU A 32 -8.29 -3.13 20.15
C GLU A 32 -7.15 -2.35 20.80
N TYR A 33 -7.47 -1.20 21.37
CA TYR A 33 -6.53 -0.35 22.09
C TYR A 33 -6.75 -0.56 23.59
N THR A 34 -5.78 -1.20 24.25
CA THR A 34 -5.78 -1.35 25.71
C THR A 34 -4.77 -0.39 26.34
N ARG A 35 -4.85 -0.21 27.66
CA ARG A 35 -3.85 0.61 28.39
C ARG A 35 -2.43 0.05 28.33
N LYS A 36 -2.27 -1.25 28.05
CA LYS A 36 -0.97 -1.93 28.08
C LYS A 36 -0.41 -2.21 26.68
N SER A 37 -1.29 -2.37 25.70
CA SER A 37 -0.91 -2.76 24.34
C SER A 37 -2.05 -2.55 23.35
N THR A 38 -1.69 -2.41 22.07
CA THR A 38 -2.66 -2.43 20.97
C THR A 38 -2.59 -3.78 20.27
N PHE A 39 -3.73 -4.36 19.92
CA PHE A 39 -3.79 -5.63 19.21
C PHE A 39 -4.65 -5.50 17.96
N THR A 40 -4.16 -5.99 16.82
CA THR A 40 -4.95 -6.20 15.62
C THR A 40 -5.21 -7.68 15.45
N GLN A 41 -6.47 -8.10 15.41
CA GLN A 41 -6.89 -9.48 15.14
C GLN A 41 -7.53 -9.55 13.76
N VAL A 42 -7.22 -10.60 13.01
CA VAL A 42 -7.87 -10.93 11.75
C VAL A 42 -8.71 -12.17 11.99
N ARG A 43 -10.00 -12.04 11.74
CA ARG A 43 -10.99 -13.10 11.94
C ARG A 43 -11.58 -13.53 10.61
N ASN A 44 -11.84 -14.82 10.45
CA ASN A 44 -12.52 -15.35 9.26
C ASN A 44 -14.05 -15.15 9.36
N GLN A 45 -14.79 -15.68 8.37
CA GLN A 45 -16.25 -15.64 8.33
C GLN A 45 -16.96 -16.31 9.52
N ASN A 46 -16.28 -17.21 10.24
CA ASN A 46 -16.80 -17.90 11.42
C ASN A 46 -16.45 -17.18 12.74
N ASP A 47 -15.87 -15.96 12.65
CA ASP A 47 -15.32 -15.22 13.79
C ASP A 47 -14.11 -15.89 14.47
N GLU A 48 -13.48 -16.88 13.82
CA GLU A 48 -12.27 -17.53 14.31
C GLU A 48 -11.04 -16.65 14.03
N VAL A 49 -10.18 -16.48 15.03
CA VAL A 49 -8.96 -15.66 14.90
C VAL A 49 -7.89 -16.46 14.14
N ILE A 50 -7.69 -16.13 12.87
CA ILE A 50 -6.65 -16.75 12.03
C ILE A 50 -5.27 -16.13 12.23
N GLY A 51 -5.21 -14.93 12.81
CA GLY A 51 -3.95 -14.33 13.21
C GLY A 51 -4.13 -13.04 13.99
N SER A 52 -3.07 -12.64 14.69
CA SER A 52 -3.06 -11.41 15.48
C SER A 52 -1.69 -10.76 15.51
N LEU A 53 -1.68 -9.44 15.53
CA LEU A 53 -0.51 -8.58 15.68
C LEU A 53 -0.62 -7.80 17.00
N GLU A 54 0.27 -8.05 17.94
CA GLU A 54 0.48 -7.27 19.17
C GLU A 54 1.49 -6.15 18.87
N TRP A 55 1.04 -4.91 19.02
CA TRP A 55 1.84 -3.72 18.74
C TRP A 55 2.64 -3.37 19.99
N ARG A 56 3.93 -3.09 19.80
CA ARG A 56 4.86 -2.80 20.89
C ARG A 56 5.62 -1.51 20.61
N ASP A 57 5.71 -0.67 21.63
CA ASP A 57 6.35 0.65 21.47
C ASP A 57 7.89 0.56 21.47
N ILE A 58 8.44 -0.34 22.31
CA ILE A 58 9.89 -0.44 22.55
C ILE A 58 10.51 -1.67 21.86
N LEU A 59 9.74 -2.77 21.81
CA LEU A 59 10.18 -4.04 21.25
C LEU A 59 9.57 -4.26 19.87
N ALA A 60 10.13 -5.19 19.10
CA ALA A 60 9.50 -5.62 17.85
C ALA A 60 8.07 -6.11 18.09
N ASP A 61 7.17 -5.74 17.18
CA ASP A 61 5.80 -6.24 17.14
C ASP A 61 5.77 -7.76 17.15
N ARG A 62 4.69 -8.30 17.70
CA ARG A 62 4.52 -9.73 17.90
C ARG A 62 3.40 -10.27 17.04
N VAL A 63 3.67 -11.34 16.31
CA VAL A 63 2.69 -11.98 15.44
C VAL A 63 2.32 -13.37 15.97
N ARG A 64 1.05 -13.72 15.83
CA ARG A 64 0.51 -15.07 16.04
C ARG A 64 -0.30 -15.46 14.81
N ILE A 65 -0.13 -16.70 14.33
CA ILE A 65 -0.80 -17.23 13.13
C ILE A 65 -1.46 -18.54 13.53
N GLY A 66 -2.78 -18.61 13.37
CA GLY A 66 -3.61 -19.67 13.93
C GLY A 66 -3.29 -19.91 15.42
N ASP A 67 -3.08 -21.18 15.75
CA ASP A 67 -2.77 -21.64 17.12
C ASP A 67 -1.27 -21.66 17.45
N GLN A 68 -0.42 -21.11 16.58
CA GLN A 68 1.03 -21.12 16.81
C GLN A 68 1.42 -20.22 17.99
N LYS A 69 2.60 -20.47 18.57
CA LYS A 69 3.14 -19.61 19.63
C LYS A 69 3.43 -18.21 19.06
N PRO A 70 3.14 -17.12 19.80
CA PRO A 70 3.49 -15.78 19.35
C PRO A 70 5.00 -15.63 19.15
N MET A 71 5.39 -15.19 17.95
CA MET A 71 6.77 -14.94 17.54
C MET A 71 6.97 -13.46 17.16
N SER A 72 8.21 -13.00 17.02
CA SER A 72 8.44 -11.63 16.58
C SER A 72 8.04 -11.48 15.11
N MET A 73 7.59 -10.28 14.72
CA MET A 73 7.26 -9.96 13.33
C MET A 73 8.46 -10.20 12.40
N TRP A 74 9.68 -9.99 12.89
CA TRP A 74 10.93 -10.19 12.15
C TRP A 74 11.30 -11.66 11.96
N ASP A 75 11.01 -12.51 12.94
CA ASP A 75 11.23 -13.96 12.82
C ASP A 75 10.29 -14.57 11.79
N TRP A 76 9.03 -14.14 11.78
CA TRP A 76 8.04 -14.58 10.81
C TRP A 76 8.30 -14.01 9.41
N MET A 77 8.59 -12.70 9.34
CA MET A 77 8.75 -11.98 8.09
C MET A 77 10.04 -11.15 8.10
N LYS A 78 11.02 -11.62 7.33
CA LYS A 78 12.33 -11.00 7.25
C LYS A 78 12.29 -9.83 6.27
N LYS A 79 12.39 -8.59 6.76
CA LYS A 79 12.68 -7.45 5.86
C LYS A 79 14.13 -7.52 5.40
N SER A 80 14.38 -7.04 4.19
CA SER A 80 15.74 -6.92 3.66
C SER A 80 16.53 -5.86 4.41
N VAL A 81 17.73 -6.24 4.85
CA VAL A 81 18.71 -5.34 5.48
C VAL A 81 19.55 -4.55 4.46
N VAL A 82 19.46 -4.91 3.18
CA VAL A 82 20.20 -4.22 2.12
C VAL A 82 19.54 -2.87 1.84
N PRO A 83 20.28 -1.75 1.89
CA PRO A 83 19.75 -0.43 1.54
C PRO A 83 19.07 -0.42 0.16
N PHE A 84 17.96 0.31 0.03
CA PHE A 84 17.16 0.44 -1.20
C PHE A 84 16.43 -0.84 -1.67
N LYS A 85 16.55 -1.95 -0.93
CA LYS A 85 15.75 -3.16 -1.18
C LYS A 85 14.55 -3.19 -0.24
N ASP A 86 13.49 -2.51 -0.65
CA ASP A 86 12.22 -2.47 0.07
C ASP A 86 11.40 -3.75 -0.20
N GLN A 87 11.86 -4.85 0.41
CA GLN A 87 11.27 -6.18 0.29
C GLN A 87 11.14 -6.87 1.65
N ALA A 88 10.11 -7.72 1.78
CA ALA A 88 9.90 -8.58 2.93
C ALA A 88 9.66 -10.01 2.47
N VAL A 89 10.25 -10.98 3.16
CA VAL A 89 10.20 -12.40 2.80
C VAL A 89 9.60 -13.20 3.95
N PHE A 90 8.69 -14.11 3.65
CA PHE A 90 8.19 -15.09 4.61
C PHE A 90 8.11 -16.48 3.97
N VAL A 91 7.90 -17.49 4.80
CA VAL A 91 7.78 -18.88 4.41
C VAL A 91 6.48 -19.42 4.98
N ASP A 92 5.75 -20.23 4.20
CA ASP A 92 4.57 -20.92 4.73
C ASP A 92 4.93 -22.23 5.45
N ASP A 93 3.92 -22.93 5.92
CA ASP A 93 4.02 -24.22 6.60
C ASP A 93 4.59 -25.34 5.71
N GLN A 94 4.46 -25.21 4.38
CA GLN A 94 5.02 -26.14 3.40
C GLN A 94 6.47 -25.81 3.02
N GLY A 95 7.05 -24.75 3.57
CA GLY A 95 8.41 -24.32 3.24
C GLY A 95 8.51 -23.49 1.96
N ARG A 96 7.39 -23.13 1.32
CA ARG A 96 7.37 -22.28 0.12
C ARG A 96 7.71 -20.85 0.51
N LYS A 97 8.59 -20.20 -0.25
CA LYS A 97 9.03 -18.83 0.04
C LYS A 97 8.26 -17.82 -0.78
N TYR A 98 7.90 -16.72 -0.12
CA TYR A 98 7.17 -15.62 -0.72
C TYR A 98 7.85 -14.30 -0.41
N LYS A 99 7.71 -13.34 -1.33
CA LYS A 99 8.39 -12.05 -1.26
C LYS A 99 7.45 -10.92 -1.62
N TRP A 100 7.18 -10.06 -0.65
CA TRP A 100 6.58 -8.75 -0.88
C TRP A 100 7.62 -7.78 -1.43
N LYS A 101 7.28 -7.09 -2.51
CA LYS A 101 8.01 -5.93 -3.05
C LYS A 101 7.14 -4.69 -2.96
N GLY A 102 7.76 -3.51 -3.11
CA GLY A 102 7.03 -2.23 -3.15
C GLY A 102 6.73 -1.65 -1.77
N LEU A 103 7.56 -1.96 -0.77
CA LEU A 103 7.46 -1.40 0.59
C LEU A 103 7.91 0.08 0.68
N ALA A 104 8.46 0.64 -0.40
CA ALA A 104 8.85 2.03 -0.46
C ALA A 104 7.63 2.96 -0.52
N PRO A 105 7.71 4.19 0.02
CA PRO A 105 6.66 5.18 -0.13
C PRO A 105 6.25 5.39 -1.60
N GLY A 106 4.94 5.53 -1.82
CA GLY A 106 4.37 5.70 -3.17
C GLY A 106 4.35 4.45 -4.06
N ARG A 107 4.91 3.31 -3.63
CA ARG A 107 4.79 2.04 -4.36
C ARG A 107 3.60 1.22 -3.87
N SER A 108 3.15 0.31 -4.73
CA SER A 108 2.09 -0.64 -4.41
C SER A 108 2.71 -1.97 -4.00
N LEU A 109 2.14 -2.62 -2.98
CA LEU A 109 2.62 -3.91 -2.51
C LEU A 109 2.25 -5.01 -3.51
N GLU A 110 3.25 -5.81 -3.86
CA GLU A 110 3.12 -6.94 -4.78
C GLU A 110 3.81 -8.17 -4.19
N LEU A 111 3.12 -9.30 -4.18
CA LEU A 111 3.63 -10.57 -3.66
C LEU A 111 4.09 -11.46 -4.80
N TYR A 112 5.29 -12.01 -4.67
CA TYR A 112 5.90 -12.95 -5.61
C TYR A 112 6.18 -14.28 -4.91
N SER A 113 6.13 -15.38 -5.67
CA SER A 113 6.47 -16.73 -5.18
C SER A 113 7.87 -17.14 -5.65
N GLU A 114 8.54 -18.01 -4.89
CA GLU A 114 9.79 -18.63 -5.35
C GLU A 114 9.57 -19.69 -6.43
N ASP A 115 8.38 -20.29 -6.48
CA ASP A 115 8.07 -21.44 -7.35
C ASP A 115 8.21 -21.11 -8.84
N ASP A 116 7.91 -19.86 -9.21
CA ASP A 116 8.08 -19.33 -10.56
C ASP A 116 9.34 -18.45 -10.69
N GLY A 117 10.32 -18.59 -9.78
CA GLY A 117 11.51 -17.75 -9.78
C GLY A 117 11.23 -16.27 -9.52
N TYR A 118 10.11 -15.93 -8.90
CA TYR A 118 9.63 -14.57 -8.66
C TYR A 118 9.37 -13.78 -9.97
N HIS A 119 8.95 -14.46 -11.05
CA HIS A 119 8.71 -13.85 -12.35
C HIS A 119 7.44 -12.99 -12.38
N ALA A 120 6.34 -13.46 -11.82
CA ALA A 120 5.06 -12.75 -11.82
C ALA A 120 4.51 -12.52 -10.40
N PRO A 121 3.81 -11.40 -10.16
CA PRO A 121 3.13 -11.21 -8.89
C PRO A 121 1.92 -12.15 -8.80
N ILE A 122 1.82 -12.89 -7.70
CA ILE A 122 0.67 -13.73 -7.36
C ILE A 122 -0.41 -12.97 -6.60
N ALA A 123 -0.06 -11.84 -5.95
CA ALA A 123 -1.00 -10.91 -5.33
C ALA A 123 -0.56 -9.45 -5.52
N LYS A 124 -1.52 -8.53 -5.62
CA LYS A 124 -1.25 -7.09 -5.82
C LYS A 124 -2.25 -6.22 -5.07
N PHE A 125 -1.74 -5.28 -4.29
CA PHE A 125 -2.55 -4.27 -3.62
C PHE A 125 -2.75 -3.05 -4.51
N ASN A 126 -4.00 -2.65 -4.71
CA ASN A 126 -4.39 -1.44 -5.40
C ASN A 126 -4.95 -0.45 -4.39
N ARG A 127 -4.26 0.68 -4.20
CA ARG A 127 -4.72 1.75 -3.30
C ARG A 127 -6.00 2.38 -3.83
N SER A 128 -6.83 2.83 -2.90
CA SER A 128 -7.98 3.68 -3.23
C SER A 128 -7.51 4.92 -3.96
N HIS A 129 -8.19 5.29 -5.03
CA HIS A 129 -7.89 6.51 -5.77
C HIS A 129 -9.18 7.26 -6.07
N ALA A 130 -9.07 8.59 -6.12
CA ALA A 130 -10.18 9.43 -6.55
C ALA A 130 -10.46 9.13 -8.02
N ILE A 131 -11.73 8.85 -8.32
CA ILE A 131 -12.22 8.87 -9.67
C ILE A 131 -12.45 10.34 -9.96
N TRP A 132 -11.48 10.96 -10.63
CA TRP A 132 -11.72 12.29 -11.18
C TRP A 132 -12.84 12.14 -12.20
N PRO A 133 -14.01 12.77 -12.00
CA PRO A 133 -15.02 12.81 -13.04
C PRO A 133 -14.33 13.43 -14.24
N LEU A 134 -14.18 12.66 -15.32
CA LEU A 134 -13.81 13.24 -16.59
C LEU A 134 -14.78 14.40 -16.81
N PRO A 135 -14.29 15.62 -17.14
CA PRO A 135 -15.18 16.72 -17.43
C PRO A 135 -16.16 16.20 -18.47
N SER A 136 -17.45 16.14 -18.13
CA SER A 136 -18.45 15.63 -19.05
C SER A 136 -18.32 16.46 -20.32
N GLU A 137 -18.16 15.79 -21.47
CA GLU A 137 -17.94 16.45 -22.76
C GLU A 137 -19.00 17.51 -23.08
N SER A 138 -20.15 17.45 -22.42
CA SER A 138 -21.20 18.47 -22.44
C SER A 138 -20.78 19.86 -21.94
N SER A 139 -19.62 20.01 -21.31
CA SER A 139 -19.15 21.28 -20.70
C SER A 139 -18.13 22.01 -21.56
N ILE A 140 -17.56 21.35 -22.59
CA ILE A 140 -16.64 21.96 -23.52
C ILE A 140 -17.45 22.19 -24.79
N GLY A 141 -17.99 23.40 -24.96
CA GLY A 141 -18.59 23.86 -26.21
C GLY A 141 -17.54 24.02 -27.31
N LEU A 142 -16.80 22.96 -27.61
CA LEU A 142 -15.80 22.92 -28.67
C LEU A 142 -16.54 22.60 -29.96
N SER A 143 -16.89 23.63 -30.71
CA SER A 143 -17.38 23.49 -32.08
C SER A 143 -16.38 22.67 -32.88
N THR A 144 -16.77 21.46 -33.27
CA THR A 144 -16.04 20.58 -34.19
C THR A 144 -15.86 21.33 -35.51
N VAL A 145 -14.71 21.99 -35.66
CA VAL A 145 -14.23 22.44 -36.98
C VAL A 145 -13.51 21.25 -37.58
N SER A 146 -14.11 20.68 -38.62
CA SER A 146 -13.54 19.58 -39.41
C SER A 146 -12.11 19.92 -39.86
N PRO A 147 -11.12 19.02 -39.68
CA PRO A 147 -9.77 19.29 -40.14
C PRO A 147 -9.67 19.09 -41.65
N THR A 148 -9.46 20.18 -42.39
CA THR A 148 -8.96 20.14 -43.76
C THR A 148 -7.49 19.75 -43.74
N GLU A 149 -7.14 18.65 -44.40
CA GLU A 149 -5.77 18.13 -44.52
C GLU A 149 -4.83 19.19 -45.09
N SER A 150 -3.86 19.61 -44.28
CA SER A 150 -2.74 20.46 -44.71
C SER A 150 -1.44 19.73 -44.39
N THR A 151 -0.84 19.13 -45.41
CA THR A 151 0.49 18.52 -45.38
C THR A 151 1.55 19.59 -45.09
N PHE A 152 2.12 19.59 -43.88
CA PHE A 152 3.28 20.42 -43.54
C PHE A 152 4.54 19.56 -43.43
N SER A 153 5.47 19.83 -44.34
CA SER A 153 6.86 19.34 -44.32
C SER A 153 7.70 20.24 -43.41
N LEU A 154 8.45 19.66 -42.46
CA LEU A 154 9.35 20.40 -41.57
C LEU A 154 10.82 20.02 -41.84
N SER A 155 11.63 21.03 -42.14
CA SER A 155 13.10 21.00 -42.07
C SER A 155 13.56 21.62 -40.74
N PRO A 156 14.68 21.17 -40.13
CA PRO A 156 15.16 21.72 -38.87
C PRO A 156 16.11 22.90 -39.09
N THR A 157 15.83 24.04 -38.45
CA THR A 157 16.79 25.14 -38.26
C THR A 157 17.02 25.34 -36.76
N LEU A 158 18.27 25.14 -36.35
CA LEU A 158 18.79 25.46 -35.02
C LEU A 158 18.90 26.99 -34.87
N THR A 159 18.30 27.53 -33.80
CA THR A 159 18.68 28.85 -33.30
C THR A 159 18.78 28.83 -31.78
N ASP A 160 19.93 29.30 -31.36
CA ASP A 160 20.45 29.51 -30.02
C ASP A 160 19.69 30.63 -29.27
N THR A 161 19.97 30.72 -27.96
CA THR A 161 20.05 31.98 -27.18
C THR A 161 18.99 32.28 -26.09
N GLN A 162 19.56 32.52 -24.91
CA GLN A 162 19.21 33.44 -23.81
C GLN A 162 18.50 32.94 -22.54
N SER A 163 19.35 32.76 -21.53
CA SER A 163 19.09 32.79 -20.09
C SER A 163 18.52 34.13 -19.64
N ILE A 164 17.33 34.11 -19.03
CA ILE A 164 16.76 35.23 -18.28
C ILE A 164 16.42 34.71 -16.87
N SER A 165 17.04 35.31 -15.86
CA SER A 165 16.74 35.08 -14.44
C SER A 165 15.52 35.91 -14.02
N PRO A 166 14.48 35.32 -13.42
CA PRO A 166 13.40 36.10 -12.82
C PRO A 166 13.75 36.54 -11.40
N THR A 167 13.71 37.85 -11.17
CA THR A 167 13.76 38.52 -9.87
C THR A 167 12.48 38.25 -9.09
N LEU A 168 12.62 37.71 -7.87
CA LEU A 168 11.53 37.48 -6.91
C LEU A 168 11.02 38.81 -6.35
N THR A 169 9.80 39.20 -6.70
CA THR A 169 9.05 40.25 -6.00
C THR A 169 8.15 39.66 -4.93
N ASP A 170 8.42 40.13 -3.71
CA ASP A 170 7.59 40.26 -2.52
C ASP A 170 6.17 39.63 -2.56
N THR A 171 6.00 38.53 -1.83
CA THR A 171 4.72 37.85 -1.67
C THR A 171 3.97 38.46 -0.49
N THR A 172 3.03 39.35 -0.79
CA THR A 172 1.98 39.77 0.14
C THR A 172 1.09 38.58 0.45
N TYR A 173 1.01 38.20 1.73
CA TYR A 173 0.14 37.13 2.22
C TYR A 173 -1.33 37.57 2.11
N ILE A 174 -1.96 37.24 0.98
CA ILE A 174 -3.40 37.34 0.81
C ILE A 174 -4.03 36.21 1.64
N THR A 175 -4.61 36.57 2.79
CA THR A 175 -5.46 35.70 3.59
C THR A 175 -6.61 35.20 2.71
N ARG A 176 -6.52 33.95 2.26
CA ARG A 176 -7.55 33.30 1.45
C ARG A 176 -8.86 33.26 2.25
N PRO A 177 -9.98 33.76 1.70
CA PRO A 177 -11.29 33.56 2.29
C PRO A 177 -11.57 32.07 2.38
N GLN A 178 -11.91 31.60 3.58
CA GLN A 178 -12.38 30.24 3.83
C GLN A 178 -13.73 30.06 3.14
N ILE A 179 -13.70 29.63 1.89
CA ILE A 179 -14.90 29.23 1.17
C ILE A 179 -15.41 27.99 1.89
N ASN A 180 -16.62 28.07 2.45
CA ASN A 180 -17.40 26.91 2.91
C ASN A 180 -17.73 26.04 1.69
N VAL A 181 -16.74 25.30 1.21
CA VAL A 181 -16.92 24.27 0.18
C VAL A 181 -17.59 23.11 0.89
N GLY A 182 -18.92 23.02 0.79
CA GLY A 182 -19.64 21.81 1.16
C GLY A 182 -18.91 20.63 0.55
N THR A 183 -18.41 19.72 1.39
CA THR A 183 -17.45 18.68 1.03
C THR A 183 -18.11 17.70 0.05
N ARG A 184 -18.07 18.02 -1.25
CA ARG A 184 -18.46 17.08 -2.30
C ARG A 184 -17.56 15.86 -2.15
N LYS A 185 -18.13 14.76 -1.64
CA LYS A 185 -17.46 13.48 -1.50
C LYS A 185 -17.10 13.00 -2.91
N VAL A 186 -15.86 13.25 -3.32
CA VAL A 186 -15.35 12.79 -4.62
C VAL A 186 -15.48 11.26 -4.66
N PRO A 187 -16.12 10.67 -5.68
CA PRO A 187 -16.18 9.22 -5.83
C PRO A 187 -14.77 8.62 -5.78
N ARG A 188 -14.61 7.51 -5.08
CA ARG A 188 -13.34 6.80 -4.97
C ARG A 188 -13.54 5.34 -5.36
N THR A 189 -12.59 4.79 -6.09
CA THR A 189 -12.44 3.35 -6.21
C THR A 189 -11.93 2.83 -4.87
N PRO A 190 -12.58 1.83 -4.25
CA PRO A 190 -12.12 1.29 -2.98
C PRO A 190 -10.78 0.57 -3.14
N ALA A 191 -10.00 0.53 -2.06
CA ALA A 191 -8.77 -0.24 -2.02
C ALA A 191 -9.08 -1.74 -2.14
N ASN A 192 -8.28 -2.46 -2.93
CA ASN A 192 -8.48 -3.88 -3.13
C ASN A 192 -7.16 -4.66 -3.25
N LEU A 193 -7.22 -5.95 -2.93
CA LEU A 193 -6.14 -6.90 -3.06
C LEU A 193 -6.54 -7.95 -4.12
N ALA A 194 -5.86 -7.91 -5.26
CA ALA A 194 -6.07 -8.85 -6.36
C ALA A 194 -5.20 -10.09 -6.17
N LEU A 195 -5.80 -11.28 -6.25
CA LEU A 195 -5.16 -12.57 -6.02
C LEU A 195 -5.28 -13.46 -7.27
N THR A 196 -4.15 -14.01 -7.70
CA THR A 196 -4.14 -15.13 -8.67
C THR A 196 -4.65 -16.42 -8.02
N PRO A 197 -5.04 -17.46 -8.80
CA PRO A 197 -5.41 -18.75 -8.22
C PRO A 197 -4.35 -19.33 -7.29
N ARG A 198 -3.06 -19.12 -7.59
CA ARG A 198 -1.96 -19.56 -6.74
C ARG A 198 -1.95 -18.87 -5.38
N ALA A 199 -2.21 -17.56 -5.35
CA ALA A 199 -2.32 -16.83 -4.08
C ALA A 199 -3.59 -17.20 -3.31
N ALA A 200 -4.67 -17.62 -3.99
CA ALA A 200 -5.88 -18.08 -3.33
C ALA A 200 -5.66 -19.34 -2.48
N GLU A 201 -4.70 -20.19 -2.84
CA GLU A 201 -4.31 -21.37 -2.03
C GLU A 201 -3.72 -20.99 -0.66
N ILE A 202 -3.17 -19.78 -0.54
CA ILE A 202 -2.58 -19.25 0.70
C ILE A 202 -3.24 -17.94 1.14
N GLN A 203 -4.53 -17.77 0.82
CA GLN A 203 -5.27 -16.51 0.98
C GLN A 203 -5.11 -15.92 2.38
N ASP A 204 -5.25 -16.73 3.43
CA ASP A 204 -5.13 -16.29 4.82
C ASP A 204 -3.75 -15.71 5.13
N LEU A 205 -2.68 -16.37 4.69
CA LEU A 205 -1.31 -15.88 4.85
C LEU A 205 -1.07 -14.59 4.05
N VAL A 206 -1.63 -14.50 2.84
CA VAL A 206 -1.54 -13.27 2.02
C VAL A 206 -2.22 -12.11 2.72
N VAL A 207 -3.43 -12.30 3.24
CA VAL A 207 -4.19 -11.26 3.97
C VAL A 207 -3.45 -10.84 5.24
N LEU A 208 -3.00 -11.79 6.06
CA LEU A 208 -2.24 -11.52 7.29
C LEU A 208 -0.96 -10.73 6.99
N SER A 209 -0.16 -11.22 6.04
CA SER A 209 1.14 -10.60 5.71
C SER A 209 0.96 -9.19 5.13
N PHE A 210 -0.04 -9.00 4.27
CA PHE A 210 -0.40 -7.70 3.73
C PHE A 210 -0.81 -6.71 4.83
N LEU A 211 -1.75 -7.07 5.70
CA LEU A 211 -2.26 -6.18 6.75
C LEU A 211 -1.16 -5.74 7.71
N PHE A 212 -0.27 -6.68 8.11
CA PHE A 212 0.79 -6.38 9.06
C PHE A 212 1.90 -5.51 8.41
N LEU A 213 2.19 -5.71 7.13
CA LEU A 213 3.11 -4.83 6.39
C LEU A 213 2.55 -3.42 6.20
N GLU A 214 1.29 -3.29 5.81
CA GLU A 214 0.64 -1.98 5.65
C GLU A 214 0.60 -1.20 6.97
N LYS A 215 0.36 -1.88 8.09
CA LYS A 215 0.47 -1.26 9.42
C LYS A 215 1.87 -0.66 9.64
N VAL A 216 2.92 -1.45 9.41
CA VAL A 216 4.31 -1.01 9.62
C VAL A 216 4.67 0.14 8.69
N HIS A 217 4.20 0.11 7.44
CA HIS A 217 4.41 1.16 6.47
C HIS A 217 3.80 2.50 6.91
N ARG A 218 2.57 2.49 7.44
CA ARG A 218 1.88 3.71 7.94
C ARG A 218 2.52 4.30 9.19
N ASN A 219 3.06 3.47 10.08
CA ASN A 219 3.77 3.95 11.26
C ASN A 219 5.05 4.72 10.89
N GLY A 220 5.73 4.33 9.81
CA GLY A 220 6.95 4.99 9.33
C GLY A 220 6.72 6.42 8.80
N GLU A 221 5.55 6.70 8.24
CA GLU A 221 5.21 8.03 7.69
C GLU A 221 4.97 9.09 8.79
N SER A 222 4.68 8.67 10.02
CA SER A 222 4.29 9.58 11.11
C SER A 222 5.48 10.28 11.81
N GLY A 223 6.70 10.19 11.27
CA GLY A 223 7.83 11.05 11.66
C GLY A 223 8.45 10.80 13.04
N GLY A 224 8.02 9.77 13.77
CA GLY A 224 8.72 9.32 14.98
C GLY A 224 10.03 8.63 14.59
N VAL A 225 11.14 9.03 15.22
CA VAL A 225 12.48 8.43 15.03
C VAL A 225 12.35 6.91 15.04
N SER A 226 12.45 6.31 13.86
CA SER A 226 12.15 4.89 13.67
C SER A 226 13.15 4.06 14.46
N SER A 227 12.65 3.28 15.42
CA SER A 227 13.44 2.30 16.16
C SER A 227 14.10 1.25 15.25
N ASP A 228 13.67 1.13 13.98
CA ASP A 228 14.36 0.31 12.96
C ASP A 228 15.80 0.83 12.68
N VAL A 229 16.06 2.14 12.80
CA VAL A 229 17.43 2.69 12.67
C VAL A 229 18.28 2.33 13.90
N VAL A 230 17.67 2.32 15.09
CA VAL A 230 18.36 2.01 16.35
C VAL A 230 18.65 0.51 16.49
N MET A 231 17.72 -0.35 16.08
CA MET A 231 17.89 -1.81 16.10
C MET A 231 18.85 -2.29 15.00
N SER A 232 18.85 -1.66 13.81
CA SER A 232 19.86 -1.93 12.78
C SER A 232 21.26 -1.57 13.28
N GLY A 233 21.42 -0.49 14.06
CA GLY A 233 22.68 -0.14 14.72
C GLY A 233 23.12 -1.11 15.81
N MET A 234 22.19 -1.68 16.60
CA MET A 234 22.53 -2.61 17.69
C MET A 234 22.86 -4.03 17.21
N MET A 235 22.39 -4.49 16.05
CA MET A 235 22.77 -5.81 15.53
C MET A 235 24.22 -5.90 15.02
N TYR A 236 24.91 -4.76 14.80
CA TYR A 236 26.34 -4.76 14.44
C TYR A 236 27.29 -4.84 15.66
N ALA A 237 26.78 -4.83 16.89
CA ALA A 237 27.63 -4.72 18.10
C ALA A 237 28.08 -6.05 18.74
N HIS A 238 27.71 -7.22 18.18
CA HIS A 238 28.03 -8.53 18.77
C HIS A 238 28.69 -9.54 17.82
N ALA A 239 29.51 -9.05 16.89
CA ALA A 239 30.35 -9.90 16.03
C ALA A 239 31.83 -9.45 16.01
N CYS A 240 32.39 -9.19 17.20
CA CYS A 240 33.82 -9.12 17.46
C CYS A 240 34.15 -9.97 18.68
#